data_AF-A0A534MR22-F1
#
_entry.id   AF-A0A534MR22-F1
#
_cell.length_a   1.000
_cell.length_b   1.000
_cell.length_c   1.000
_cell.angle_alpha   90.00
_cell.angle_beta   90.00
_cell.angle_gamma   90.00
#
_symmetry.space_group_name_H-M   'P 1'
#
loop_
_entity.id
_entity.type
_entity.pdbx_description
1 polymer ?
#
loop_
_entity_poly.entity_id
_entity_poly.type
_entity_poly.pdbx_seq_one_letter_code
_entity_poly.pdbx_strand_id
1 'polypeptide(L)'
;MSEYEALAKNVIRRTLHIQPKENVIVECWNHGLPIATEVVYQARAAGARPMLLFEDEDTYWRSVKTLPESKLGQVGSHEWKAIGEADGYVFIPGPADITKIREAGKKYSAATAYNDEWYRRAKRNRLR
;
A
#
# COMPACT_ATOMS: atom_id res chain seq x y z
N MET A 1 -10.04 17.20 14.73
CA MET A 1 -10.49 15.85 14.34
C MET A 1 -10.26 15.74 12.84
N SER A 2 -9.68 14.64 12.37
CA SER A 2 -9.43 14.42 10.94
C SER A 2 -10.74 14.25 10.18
N GLU A 3 -10.84 14.78 8.96
CA GLU A 3 -12.02 14.54 8.10
C GLU A 3 -12.20 13.05 7.74
N TYR A 4 -11.12 12.26 7.83
CA TYR A 4 -11.11 10.83 7.55
C TYR A 4 -11.44 9.95 8.77
N GLU A 5 -11.63 10.53 9.96
CA GLU A 5 -11.73 9.77 11.22
C GLU A 5 -12.81 8.68 11.16
N ALA A 6 -14.02 9.04 10.72
CA ALA A 6 -15.14 8.10 10.66
C ALA A 6 -14.88 6.95 9.67
N LEU A 7 -14.29 7.27 8.51
CA LEU A 7 -13.95 6.30 7.48
C LEU A 7 -12.85 5.34 7.97
N ALA A 8 -11.72 5.88 8.44
CA ALA A 8 -10.59 5.11 8.92
C ALA A 8 -10.98 4.19 10.10
N LYS A 9 -11.78 4.71 11.04
CA LYS A 9 -12.28 3.93 12.17
C LYS A 9 -13.16 2.76 11.71
N ASN A 10 -14.00 2.97 10.70
CA ASN A 10 -14.83 1.91 10.13
C ASN A 10 -14.01 0.86 9.39
N VAL A 11 -13.01 1.27 8.59
CA VAL A 11 -12.10 0.34 7.92
C VAL A 11 -11.43 -0.60 8.93
N ILE A 12 -10.85 -0.04 10.00
CA ILE A 12 -10.14 -0.83 11.02
C ILE A 12 -11.09 -1.72 11.81
N ARG A 13 -12.22 -1.20 12.30
CA ARG A 13 -13.06 -1.92 13.28
C ARG A 13 -14.16 -2.77 12.65
N ARG A 14 -14.71 -2.34 11.52
CA ARG A 14 -15.92 -2.94 10.91
C ARG A 14 -15.65 -3.68 9.63
N THR A 15 -14.68 -3.24 8.82
CA THR A 15 -14.36 -3.92 7.55
C THR A 15 -13.31 -5.00 7.76
N LEU A 16 -12.16 -4.63 8.30
CA LEU A 16 -11.04 -5.55 8.50
C LEU A 16 -11.14 -6.32 9.82
N HIS A 17 -11.93 -5.83 10.78
CA HIS A 17 -12.06 -6.41 12.12
C HIS A 17 -10.70 -6.60 12.81
N ILE A 18 -9.83 -5.59 12.72
CA ILE A 18 -8.49 -5.65 13.30
C ILE A 18 -8.57 -5.84 14.82
N GLN A 19 -7.76 -6.77 15.32
CA GLN A 19 -7.65 -7.13 16.74
C GLN A 19 -6.37 -6.53 17.36
N PRO A 20 -6.33 -6.39 18.69
CA PRO A 20 -5.10 -6.00 19.38
C PRO A 20 -3.93 -6.95 19.04
N LYS A 21 -2.73 -6.38 18.92
CA LYS A 21 -1.45 -7.04 18.59
C LYS A 21 -1.29 -7.53 17.15
N GLU A 22 -2.32 -7.46 16.32
CA GLU A 22 -2.20 -7.76 14.88
C GLU A 22 -1.28 -6.75 14.17
N ASN A 23 -0.57 -7.23 13.15
CA ASN A 23 0.28 -6.43 12.29
C ASN A 23 -0.54 -5.92 11.10
N VAL A 24 -0.49 -4.61 10.84
CA VAL A 24 -1.27 -3.99 9.75
C VAL A 24 -0.33 -3.23 8.83
N ILE A 25 -0.45 -3.44 7.52
CA ILE A 25 0.23 -2.58 6.55
C ILE A 25 -0.78 -1.56 6.03
N VAL A 26 -0.39 -0.29 6.04
CA VAL A 26 -1.11 0.79 5.38
C VAL A 26 -0.21 1.29 4.26
N GLU A 27 -0.62 1.09 3.02
CA GLU A 27 0.09 1.57 1.84
C GLU A 27 -0.60 2.80 1.26
N CYS A 28 0.17 3.82 0.91
CA CYS A 28 -0.35 5.01 0.25
C CYS A 28 0.69 5.70 -0.63
N TRP A 29 0.19 6.69 -1.37
CA TRP A 29 0.95 7.62 -2.18
C TRP A 29 0.78 9.04 -1.62
N ASN A 30 1.48 10.04 -2.20
CA ASN A 30 1.48 11.43 -1.72
C ASN A 30 0.06 11.98 -1.46
N HIS A 31 -0.86 11.76 -2.41
CA HIS A 31 -2.24 12.25 -2.31
C HIS A 31 -3.07 11.54 -1.22
N GLY A 32 -2.70 10.31 -0.86
CA GLY A 32 -3.39 9.48 0.12
C GLY A 32 -2.86 9.63 1.54
N LEU A 33 -1.78 10.38 1.75
CA LEU A 33 -1.12 10.49 3.05
C LEU A 33 -2.05 11.00 4.18
N PRO A 34 -2.96 11.99 3.96
CA PRO A 34 -3.88 12.43 5.00
C PRO A 34 -4.81 11.32 5.53
N ILE A 35 -5.38 10.49 4.66
CA ILE A 35 -6.20 9.35 5.07
C ILE A 35 -5.35 8.21 5.63
N ALA A 36 -4.18 7.93 5.06
CA ALA A 36 -3.28 6.87 5.52
C ALA A 36 -2.84 7.07 6.98
N THR A 37 -2.45 8.29 7.32
CA THR A 37 -2.02 8.64 8.68
C THR A 37 -3.16 8.51 9.69
N GLU A 38 -4.39 8.82 9.30
CA GLU A 38 -5.58 8.58 10.12
C GLU A 38 -5.86 7.07 10.30
N VAL A 39 -5.72 6.26 9.25
CA VAL A 39 -5.84 4.78 9.34
C VAL A 39 -4.78 4.21 10.30
N VAL A 40 -3.53 4.68 10.21
CA VAL A 40 -2.46 4.30 11.13
C VAL A 40 -2.81 4.67 12.57
N TYR A 41 -3.36 5.87 12.80
CA TYR A 41 -3.81 6.28 14.12
C TYR A 41 -4.91 5.35 14.66
N GLN A 42 -5.95 5.06 13.86
CA GLN A 42 -7.05 4.19 14.27
C GLN A 42 -6.61 2.73 14.50
N ALA A 43 -5.64 2.24 13.74
CA ALA A 43 -5.02 0.93 13.97
C ALA A 43 -4.30 0.88 15.33
N ARG A 44 -3.50 1.91 15.66
CA ARG A 44 -2.87 2.03 17.00
C ARG A 44 -3.91 2.14 18.10
N ALA A 45 -4.98 2.92 17.88
CA ALA A 45 -6.08 3.05 18.83
C ALA A 45 -6.87 1.75 19.06
N ALA A 46 -6.80 0.79 18.13
CA ALA A 46 -7.33 -0.57 18.28
C ALA A 46 -6.33 -1.54 18.95
N GLY A 47 -5.12 -1.08 19.28
CA GLY A 47 -4.05 -1.90 19.88
C GLY A 47 -3.25 -2.72 18.86
N ALA A 48 -3.40 -2.47 17.56
CA ALA A 48 -2.63 -3.11 16.50
C ALA A 48 -1.25 -2.46 16.31
N ARG A 49 -0.42 -3.07 15.45
CA ARG A 49 0.96 -2.68 15.13
C ARG A 49 1.05 -2.29 13.65
N PRO A 50 0.78 -1.02 13.30
CA PRO A 50 0.80 -0.61 11.91
C PRO A 50 2.20 -0.28 11.39
N MET A 51 2.42 -0.58 10.12
CA MET A 51 3.53 -0.12 9.30
C MET A 51 2.96 0.73 8.14
N LEU A 52 3.51 1.92 7.92
CA LEU A 52 3.17 2.77 6.79
C LEU A 52 4.15 2.50 5.65
N LEU A 53 3.66 1.95 4.55
CA LEU A 53 4.35 1.87 3.27
C LEU A 53 3.97 3.11 2.45
N PHE A 54 4.95 3.90 2.06
CA PHE A 54 4.75 5.13 1.33
C PHE A 54 5.53 5.10 0.02
N GLU A 55 4.82 5.18 -1.09
CA GLU A 55 5.42 5.35 -2.42
C GLU A 55 5.40 6.83 -2.78
N ASP A 56 6.58 7.42 -2.95
CA ASP A 56 6.69 8.81 -3.40
C ASP A 56 6.46 8.88 -4.92
N GLU A 57 5.37 9.52 -5.32
CA GLU A 57 4.88 9.53 -6.68
C GLU A 57 5.87 10.16 -7.67
N ASP A 58 6.56 11.22 -7.27
CA ASP A 58 7.56 11.88 -8.12
C ASP A 58 8.78 10.97 -8.35
N THR A 59 9.23 10.28 -7.30
CA THR A 59 10.31 9.29 -7.39
C THR A 59 9.89 8.08 -8.23
N TYR A 60 8.66 7.59 -8.06
CA TYR A 60 8.09 6.52 -8.87
C TYR A 60 8.07 6.90 -10.35
N TRP A 61 7.51 8.06 -10.70
CA TRP A 61 7.42 8.50 -12.10
C TRP A 61 8.78 8.79 -12.72
N ARG A 62 9.71 9.36 -11.96
CA ARG A 62 11.10 9.51 -12.43
C ARG A 62 11.69 8.15 -12.78
N SER A 63 11.48 7.14 -11.94
CA SER A 63 11.98 5.78 -12.16
C SER A 63 11.37 5.16 -13.41
N VAL A 64 10.04 5.23 -13.56
CA VAL A 64 9.32 4.74 -14.75
C VAL A 64 9.82 5.42 -16.03
N LYS A 65 10.11 6.73 -15.97
CA LYS A 65 10.57 7.51 -17.13
C LYS A 65 12.02 7.23 -17.51
N THR A 66 12.93 7.05 -16.55
CA THR A 66 14.38 7.10 -16.82
C THR A 66 15.10 5.77 -16.70
N LEU A 67 14.57 4.80 -15.93
CA LEU A 67 15.23 3.51 -15.70
C LEU A 67 14.86 2.49 -16.79
N PRO A 68 15.74 1.52 -17.10
CA PRO A 68 15.40 0.40 -17.98
C PRO A 68 14.32 -0.49 -17.38
N GLU A 69 13.50 -1.14 -18.22
CA GLU A 69 12.36 -1.98 -17.78
C GLU A 69 12.78 -3.10 -16.82
N SER A 70 13.97 -3.67 -17.02
CA SER A 70 14.54 -4.72 -16.17
C SER A 70 14.85 -4.29 -14.73
N LYS A 71 14.77 -2.99 -14.43
CA LYS A 71 14.96 -2.43 -13.07
C LYS A 71 13.66 -2.00 -12.42
N LEU A 72 12.54 -2.08 -13.11
CA LEU A 72 11.22 -1.70 -12.60
C LEU A 72 10.51 -2.90 -11.98
N GLY A 73 9.54 -2.61 -11.10
CA GLY A 73 8.64 -3.62 -10.54
C GLY A 73 9.33 -4.72 -9.72
N GLN A 74 10.47 -4.40 -9.10
CA GLN A 74 11.20 -5.33 -8.27
C GLN A 74 10.84 -5.11 -6.80
N VAL A 75 10.10 -6.05 -6.22
CA VAL A 75 9.76 -6.01 -4.79
C VAL A 75 10.83 -6.74 -3.98
N GLY A 76 11.37 -6.05 -2.98
CA GLY A 76 12.44 -6.57 -2.14
C GLY A 76 11.97 -7.66 -1.16
N SER A 77 12.93 -8.49 -0.70
CA SER A 77 12.64 -9.54 0.29
C SER A 77 12.11 -9.00 1.62
N HIS A 78 12.42 -7.75 1.97
CA HIS A 78 11.92 -7.06 3.15
C HIS A 78 10.41 -6.81 3.07
N GLU A 79 9.91 -6.31 1.94
CA GLU A 79 8.48 -6.10 1.73
C GLU A 79 7.72 -7.42 1.65
N TRP A 80 8.30 -8.43 1.01
CA TRP A 80 7.71 -9.77 1.01
C TRP A 80 7.59 -10.40 2.39
N LYS A 81 8.56 -10.16 3.28
CA LYS A 81 8.47 -10.59 4.67
C LYS A 81 7.42 -9.79 5.42
N ALA A 82 7.33 -8.47 5.21
CA ALA A 82 6.28 -7.64 5.79
C ALA A 82 4.87 -8.18 5.44
N ILE A 83 4.61 -8.49 4.17
CA ILE A 83 3.35 -9.11 3.72
C ILE A 83 3.16 -10.51 4.32
N GLY A 84 4.24 -11.23 4.59
CA GLY A 84 4.26 -12.53 5.28
C GLY A 84 3.77 -12.48 6.72
N GLU A 85 4.05 -11.37 7.41
CA GLU A 85 3.79 -11.18 8.83
C GLU A 85 2.54 -10.32 9.11
N ALA A 86 1.89 -9.78 8.07
CA ALA A 86 0.74 -8.91 8.18
C ALA A 86 -0.58 -9.70 8.31
N ASP A 87 -1.47 -9.22 9.18
CA ASP A 87 -2.81 -9.75 9.39
C ASP A 87 -3.89 -8.95 8.63
N GLY A 88 -3.57 -7.71 8.24
CA GLY A 88 -4.44 -6.84 7.46
C GLY A 88 -3.67 -5.84 6.60
N TYR A 89 -4.28 -5.47 5.47
CA TYR A 89 -3.69 -4.53 4.51
C TYR A 89 -4.70 -3.45 4.10
N VAL A 90 -4.32 -2.18 4.23
CA VAL A 90 -5.09 -1.05 3.72
C VAL A 90 -4.30 -0.41 2.60
N PHE A 91 -4.78 -0.54 1.36
CA PHE A 91 -4.20 0.13 0.21
C PHE A 91 -5.01 1.37 -0.15
N ILE A 92 -4.37 2.53 -0.12
CA ILE A 92 -4.90 3.78 -0.69
C ILE A 92 -4.27 3.94 -2.08
N PRO A 93 -5.03 3.67 -3.15
CA PRO A 93 -4.47 3.42 -4.46
C PRO A 93 -3.85 4.66 -5.09
N GLY A 94 -2.74 4.46 -5.76
CA GLY A 94 -2.14 5.43 -6.68
C GLY A 94 -1.55 4.72 -7.91
N PRO A 95 -0.73 5.41 -8.71
CA PRO A 95 -0.44 6.85 -8.65
C PRO A 95 -1.70 7.71 -8.89
N ALA A 96 -1.73 8.97 -8.41
CA ALA A 96 -2.86 9.87 -8.63
C ALA A 96 -2.96 10.31 -10.10
N ASP A 97 -1.83 10.52 -10.76
CA ASP A 97 -1.80 10.99 -12.14
C ASP A 97 -2.01 9.84 -13.13
N ILE A 98 -3.29 9.54 -13.37
CA ILE A 98 -3.70 8.49 -14.32
C ILE A 98 -3.31 8.81 -15.78
N THR A 99 -3.00 10.06 -16.10
CA THR A 99 -2.59 10.43 -17.47
C THR A 99 -1.19 9.89 -17.77
N LYS A 100 -0.28 9.99 -16.80
CA LYS A 100 1.07 9.42 -16.88
C LYS A 100 1.09 7.90 -17.02
N ILE A 101 0.07 7.19 -16.48
CA ILE A 101 -0.07 5.75 -16.67
C ILE A 101 -0.18 5.41 -18.17
N ARG A 102 -1.02 6.15 -18.90
CA ARG A 102 -1.23 5.92 -20.34
C ARG A 102 0.02 6.27 -21.15
N GLU A 103 0.69 7.36 -20.80
CA GLU A 103 1.92 7.81 -21.46
C GLU A 103 3.09 6.83 -21.26
N ALA A 104 3.19 6.22 -20.08
CA ALA A 104 4.26 5.28 -19.75
C ALA A 104 4.18 3.96 -20.53
N GLY A 105 3.00 3.55 -21.00
CA GLY A 105 2.82 2.35 -21.82
C GLY A 105 3.47 1.10 -21.20
N LYS A 106 4.37 0.44 -21.95
CA LYS A 106 5.06 -0.78 -21.51
C LYS A 106 5.88 -0.60 -20.22
N LYS A 107 6.40 0.61 -19.96
CA LYS A 107 7.13 0.90 -18.72
C LYS A 107 6.25 0.75 -17.49
N TYR A 108 4.97 1.12 -17.60
CA TYR A 108 4.02 0.96 -16.51
C TYR A 108 3.70 -0.51 -16.25
N SER A 109 3.54 -1.31 -17.31
CA SER A 109 3.38 -2.77 -17.18
C SER A 109 4.59 -3.41 -16.50
N ALA A 110 5.82 -3.01 -16.85
CA ALA A 110 7.03 -3.49 -16.18
C ALA A 110 7.09 -3.05 -14.70
N ALA A 111 6.69 -1.80 -14.41
CA ALA A 111 6.67 -1.26 -13.05
C ALA A 111 5.66 -1.91 -12.11
N THR A 112 4.65 -2.60 -12.66
CA THR A 112 3.58 -3.27 -11.90
C THR A 112 3.56 -4.79 -12.11
N ALA A 113 4.61 -5.34 -12.72
CA ALA A 113 4.69 -6.76 -13.07
C ALA A 113 4.67 -7.71 -11.86
N TYR A 114 4.93 -7.20 -10.65
CA TYR A 114 4.85 -7.97 -9.41
C TYR A 114 3.42 -8.19 -8.89
N ASN A 115 2.39 -7.54 -9.46
CA ASN A 115 1.03 -7.56 -8.93
C ASN A 115 0.47 -8.98 -8.74
N ASP A 116 0.66 -9.86 -9.73
CA ASP A 116 0.17 -11.24 -9.65
C ASP A 116 0.84 -12.03 -8.52
N GLU A 117 2.15 -11.78 -8.27
CA GLU A 117 2.88 -12.34 -7.14
C GLU A 117 2.36 -11.82 -5.82
N TRP A 118 2.09 -10.51 -5.75
CA TRP A 118 1.56 -9.86 -4.57
C TRP A 118 0.22 -10.49 -4.16
N TYR A 119 -0.75 -10.56 -5.08
CA TYR A 119 -2.08 -11.13 -4.80
C TYR A 119 -2.01 -12.59 -4.39
N ARG A 120 -1.13 -13.37 -5.03
CA ARG A 120 -0.94 -14.78 -4.69
C ARG A 120 -0.35 -14.94 -3.29
N ARG A 121 0.59 -14.09 -2.87
CA ARG A 121 1.14 -14.10 -1.50
C ARG A 121 0.13 -13.62 -0.47
N ALA A 122 -0.58 -12.53 -0.74
CA ALA A 122 -1.66 -12.04 0.12
C ALA A 122 -2.69 -13.15 0.39
N LYS A 123 -3.16 -13.83 -0.67
CA LYS A 123 -4.08 -14.97 -0.55
C LYS A 123 -3.48 -16.13 0.24
N ARG A 124 -2.21 -16.49 -0.02
CA ARG A 124 -1.52 -17.57 0.71
C ARG A 124 -1.41 -17.28 2.20
N ASN A 125 -1.15 -16.02 2.56
CA ASN A 125 -0.99 -15.57 3.94
C ASN A 125 -2.33 -15.23 4.62
N ARG A 126 -3.46 -15.37 3.93
CA ARG A 126 -4.80 -15.02 4.43
C ARG A 126 -4.91 -13.56 4.88
N LEU A 127 -4.19 -12.69 4.17
CA LEU A 127 -4.24 -11.25 4.38
C LEU A 127 -5.66 -10.75 4.13
N ARG A 128 -6.20 -9.98 5.07
CA ARG A 128 -7.49 -9.30 4.94
C ARG A 128 -7.34 -7.95 4.26
#